data_AF-A0AA41T9Z8-F1
#
_entry.id   AF-A0AA41T9Z8-F1
#
_cell.length_a   1.000
_cell.length_b   1.000
_cell.length_c   1.000
_cell.angle_alpha   90.00
_cell.angle_beta   90.00
_cell.angle_gamma   90.00
#
_symmetry.space_group_name_H-M   'P 1'
#
loop_
_entity.id
_entity.type
_entity.pdbx_description
1 polymer ?
#
loop_
_entity_poly.entity_id
_entity_poly.type
_entity_poly.pdbx_seq_one_letter_code
_entity_poly.pdbx_strand_id
1 'polypeptide(L)'
;MDQCVKCPDHQYANTERSQCLQRAVTFLDYQDPLGMALACTALCFSVLTAAILGVFVRHQHTPIVKANNRALSYILLISLTFCFLCSLLFIGRPNTATCTLQPIAFGLVFSVAVSTILAKTVTVILAFKVTAPGRRMRQLLVSGAPNFIIPSCSLIQLTLCGIWLGTFPPFVDSDTHSEHGHIIITCNKGSVTAFYCGLGSLGSLALGTFMVAFLARKLPDTFNEAKFLTFSMLVFCSVWLTFLPVHHSTKGKVMVAVEVFSILASSAGLLGCIFAPKCYVILLKPHSCSLRGFRDKTLCRSHKPS
;
A
#
# COMPACT_ATOMS: atom_id res chain seq x y z
N MET A 1 5.00 1.60 61.98
CA MET A 1 5.74 1.85 60.73
C MET A 1 4.74 1.64 59.61
N ASP A 2 4.26 2.72 59.00
CA ASP A 2 3.33 2.61 57.87
C ASP A 2 4.13 2.19 56.63
N GLN A 3 3.89 0.96 56.19
CA GLN A 3 4.68 0.32 55.14
C GLN A 3 4.05 0.67 53.79
N CYS A 4 4.64 1.64 53.08
CA CYS A 4 4.23 1.95 51.70
C CYS A 4 4.61 0.78 50.78
N VAL A 5 3.61 0.18 50.15
CA VAL A 5 3.79 -0.91 49.19
C VAL A 5 3.71 -0.36 47.77
N LYS A 6 4.64 -0.74 46.90
CA LYS A 6 4.61 -0.36 45.49
C LYS A 6 3.41 -1.05 44.83
N CYS A 7 2.58 -0.30 44.11
CA CYS A 7 1.48 -0.88 43.32
C CYS A 7 2.04 -1.88 42.27
N PRO A 8 1.29 -2.95 41.95
CA PRO A 8 1.63 -3.86 40.86
C PRO A 8 1.83 -3.09 39.55
N ASP A 9 2.66 -3.60 38.64
CA ASP A 9 3.04 -2.88 37.41
C ASP A 9 1.83 -2.47 36.52
N HIS A 10 0.71 -3.18 36.64
CA HIS A 10 -0.55 -2.92 35.93
C HIS A 10 -1.46 -1.87 36.61
N GLN A 11 -1.01 -1.26 37.71
CA GLN A 11 -1.75 -0.28 38.47
C GLN A 11 -0.89 0.96 38.76
N TYR A 12 -1.51 2.05 39.17
CA TYR A 12 -0.86 3.28 39.64
C TYR A 12 -1.55 3.77 40.90
N ALA A 13 -0.82 4.40 41.81
CA ALA A 13 -1.43 4.97 43.01
C ALA A 13 -2.32 6.17 42.64
N ASN A 14 -3.50 6.28 43.24
CA ASN A 14 -4.33 7.49 43.14
C ASN A 14 -3.61 8.71 43.74
N THR A 15 -4.13 9.92 43.50
CA THR A 15 -3.53 11.18 43.98
C THR A 15 -3.29 11.21 45.49
N GLU A 16 -4.18 10.58 46.27
CA GLU A 16 -4.08 10.46 47.72
C GLU A 16 -3.18 9.30 48.20
N ARG A 17 -2.61 8.52 47.28
CA ARG A 17 -1.76 7.34 47.54
C ARG A 17 -2.39 6.29 48.47
N SER A 18 -3.72 6.25 48.50
CA SER A 18 -4.53 5.37 49.33
C SER A 18 -4.95 4.08 48.64
N GLN A 19 -5.00 4.07 47.30
CA GLN A 19 -5.42 2.91 46.51
C GLN A 19 -4.66 2.83 45.18
N CYS A 20 -4.47 1.60 44.70
CA CYS A 20 -3.93 1.32 43.38
C CYS A 20 -5.08 1.26 42.36
N LEU A 21 -5.06 2.16 41.39
CA LEU A 21 -6.01 2.24 40.28
C LEU A 21 -5.47 1.51 39.06
N GLN A 22 -6.35 0.83 38.33
CA GLN A 22 -6.01 0.18 37.06
C GLN A 22 -5.64 1.26 36.03
N ARG A 23 -4.49 1.17 35.37
CA ARG A 23 -4.15 2.20 34.36
C ARG A 23 -4.98 1.95 33.08
N ALA A 24 -5.46 3.03 32.44
CA ALA A 24 -6.36 2.96 31.30
C ALA A 24 -5.64 2.61 29.98
N VAL A 25 -6.27 1.77 29.16
CA VAL A 25 -5.74 1.29 27.87
C VAL A 25 -6.08 2.25 26.74
N THR A 26 -5.10 2.90 26.11
CA THR A 26 -5.35 3.73 24.92
C THR A 26 -5.08 2.96 23.64
N PHE A 27 -6.14 2.44 23.01
CA PHE A 27 -6.16 1.94 21.64
C PHE A 27 -6.98 2.88 20.74
N LEU A 28 -6.85 2.75 19.42
CA LEU A 28 -7.70 3.48 18.48
C LEU A 28 -9.06 2.76 18.42
N ASP A 29 -10.04 3.24 19.19
CA ASP A 29 -11.35 2.62 19.28
C ASP A 29 -12.22 2.99 18.06
N TYR A 30 -13.08 2.07 17.64
CA TYR A 30 -14.17 2.35 16.72
C TYR A 30 -15.20 3.32 17.30
N GLN A 31 -15.21 3.57 18.61
CA GLN A 31 -16.08 4.59 19.19
C GLN A 31 -15.47 6.00 19.15
N ASP A 32 -14.16 6.10 18.94
CA ASP A 32 -13.49 7.39 18.80
C ASP A 32 -13.82 8.03 17.45
N PRO A 33 -14.03 9.36 17.38
CA PRO A 33 -14.32 10.04 16.12
C PRO A 33 -13.20 9.84 15.08
N LEU A 34 -11.94 9.81 15.53
CA LEU A 34 -10.78 9.53 14.68
C LEU A 34 -10.76 8.08 14.17
N GLY A 35 -11.05 7.10 15.04
CA GLY A 35 -11.07 5.69 14.67
C GLY A 35 -12.23 5.38 13.71
N MET A 36 -13.42 5.92 13.98
CA MET A 36 -14.57 5.86 13.05
C MET A 36 -14.24 6.44 11.70
N ALA A 37 -13.69 7.67 11.66
CA ALA A 37 -13.38 8.33 10.39
C ALA A 37 -12.39 7.52 9.55
N LEU A 38 -11.33 6.96 10.17
CA LEU A 38 -10.35 6.13 9.48
C LEU A 38 -10.95 4.81 9.00
N ALA A 39 -11.78 4.15 9.81
CA ALA A 39 -12.47 2.91 9.43
C ALA A 39 -13.44 3.13 8.26
N CYS A 40 -14.28 4.18 8.33
CA CYS A 40 -15.18 4.56 7.24
C CYS A 40 -14.40 4.87 5.96
N THR A 41 -13.30 5.62 6.07
CA THR A 41 -12.45 5.96 4.92
C THR A 41 -11.83 4.70 4.29
N ALA A 42 -11.32 3.77 5.10
CA ALA A 42 -10.79 2.49 4.66
C ALA A 42 -11.83 1.67 3.90
N LEU A 43 -13.05 1.55 4.44
CA LEU A 43 -14.15 0.82 3.81
C LEU A 43 -14.59 1.49 2.50
N CYS A 44 -14.75 2.80 2.48
CA CYS A 44 -15.11 3.55 1.28
C CYS A 44 -14.10 3.34 0.15
N PHE A 45 -12.79 3.45 0.44
CA PHE A 45 -11.76 3.21 -0.57
C PHE A 45 -11.67 1.74 -1.00
N SER A 46 -11.89 0.79 -0.09
CA SER A 46 -11.97 -0.63 -0.43
C SER A 46 -13.11 -0.91 -1.41
N VAL A 47 -14.32 -0.42 -1.12
CA VAL A 47 -15.50 -0.55 -2.01
C VAL A 47 -15.25 0.14 -3.34
N LEU A 48 -14.69 1.35 -3.35
CA LEU A 48 -14.34 2.07 -4.58
C LEU A 48 -13.34 1.27 -5.43
N THR A 49 -12.31 0.69 -4.82
CA THR A 49 -11.30 -0.11 -5.51
C THR A 49 -11.90 -1.38 -6.09
N ALA A 50 -12.76 -2.07 -5.33
CA ALA A 50 -13.48 -3.24 -5.79
C ALA A 50 -14.44 -2.90 -6.95
N ALA A 51 -15.11 -1.74 -6.91
CA ALA A 51 -15.94 -1.26 -8.00
C ALA A 51 -15.12 -0.98 -9.27
N ILE A 52 -13.95 -0.34 -9.14
CA ILE A 52 -13.01 -0.13 -10.26
C ILE A 52 -12.56 -1.47 -10.84
N LEU A 53 -12.22 -2.46 -10.00
CA LEU A 53 -11.91 -3.81 -10.45
C LEU A 53 -13.07 -4.43 -11.23
N GLY A 54 -14.30 -4.32 -10.72
CA GLY A 54 -15.51 -4.78 -11.40
C GLY A 54 -15.70 -4.12 -12.77
N VAL A 55 -15.47 -2.82 -12.89
CA VAL A 55 -15.53 -2.09 -14.17
C VAL A 55 -14.47 -2.61 -15.15
N PHE A 56 -13.24 -2.83 -14.70
CA PHE A 56 -12.16 -3.35 -15.54
C PHE A 56 -12.43 -4.79 -16.00
N VAL A 57 -13.00 -5.64 -15.13
CA VAL A 57 -13.41 -7.01 -15.49
C VAL A 57 -14.55 -7.00 -16.51
N ARG A 58 -15.58 -6.15 -16.31
CA ARG A 58 -16.68 -5.96 -17.27
C ARG A 58 -16.18 -5.49 -18.64
N HIS A 59 -15.24 -4.54 -18.65
CA HIS A 59 -14.67 -3.96 -19.87
C HIS A 59 -13.36 -4.64 -20.34
N GLN A 60 -13.14 -5.91 -19.96
CA GLN A 60 -11.89 -6.61 -20.25
C GLN A 60 -11.53 -6.67 -21.74
N HIS A 61 -12.52 -6.66 -22.63
CA HIS A 61 -12.33 -6.73 -24.08
C HIS A 61 -11.93 -5.37 -24.70
N THR A 62 -12.01 -4.27 -23.95
CA THR A 62 -11.60 -2.95 -24.47
C THR A 62 -10.10 -2.88 -24.74
N PRO A 63 -9.67 -2.14 -25.77
CA PRO A 63 -8.24 -2.01 -26.11
C PRO A 63 -7.45 -1.34 -24.98
N ILE A 64 -8.09 -0.48 -24.17
CA ILE A 64 -7.48 0.18 -23.00
C ILE A 64 -7.02 -0.88 -21.98
N VAL A 65 -7.89 -1.82 -21.62
CA VAL A 65 -7.59 -2.86 -20.61
C VAL A 65 -6.59 -3.88 -21.19
N LYS A 66 -6.71 -4.23 -22.48
CA LYS A 66 -5.79 -5.16 -23.16
C LYS A 66 -4.37 -4.59 -23.28
N ALA A 67 -4.23 -3.31 -23.60
CA ALA A 67 -2.93 -2.64 -23.70
C ALA A 67 -2.23 -2.49 -22.34
N ASN A 68 -2.99 -2.46 -21.25
CA ASN A 68 -2.48 -2.17 -19.91
C ASN A 68 -2.12 -3.41 -19.07
N ASN A 69 -1.76 -4.52 -19.71
CA ASN A 69 -1.47 -5.82 -19.09
C ASN A 69 -2.45 -6.18 -17.97
N ARG A 70 -3.59 -6.77 -18.36
CA ARG A 70 -4.74 -7.07 -17.50
C ARG A 70 -4.36 -7.70 -16.16
N ALA A 71 -3.44 -8.66 -16.19
CA ALA A 71 -2.99 -9.39 -15.00
C ALA A 71 -2.37 -8.45 -13.96
N LEU A 72 -1.43 -7.59 -14.36
CA LEU A 72 -0.77 -6.64 -13.43
C LEU A 72 -1.77 -5.62 -12.87
N SER A 73 -2.70 -5.15 -13.70
CA SER A 73 -3.72 -4.20 -13.24
C SER A 73 -4.71 -4.84 -12.25
N TYR A 74 -5.09 -6.11 -12.44
CA TYR A 74 -5.92 -6.85 -11.48
C TYR A 74 -5.18 -7.13 -10.18
N ILE A 75 -3.93 -7.61 -10.25
CA ILE A 75 -3.11 -7.85 -9.06
C ILE A 75 -2.99 -6.55 -8.24
N LEU A 76 -2.69 -5.42 -8.90
CA LEU A 76 -2.58 -4.13 -8.22
C LEU A 76 -3.89 -3.69 -7.54
N LEU A 77 -5.04 -3.80 -8.21
CA LEU A 77 -6.34 -3.44 -7.62
C LEU A 77 -6.72 -4.36 -6.45
N ILE A 78 -6.48 -5.66 -6.58
CA ILE A 78 -6.71 -6.64 -5.52
C ILE A 78 -5.82 -6.32 -4.31
N SER A 79 -4.51 -6.11 -4.53
CA SER A 79 -3.57 -5.71 -3.47
C SER A 79 -3.97 -4.40 -2.81
N LEU A 80 -4.38 -3.37 -3.57
CA LEU A 80 -4.85 -2.11 -2.99
C LEU A 80 -6.11 -2.30 -2.14
N THR A 81 -7.04 -3.16 -2.56
CA THR A 81 -8.22 -3.52 -1.76
C THR A 81 -7.78 -4.11 -0.42
N PHE A 82 -6.83 -5.04 -0.44
CA PHE A 82 -6.25 -5.60 0.78
C PHE A 82 -5.45 -4.57 1.59
N CYS A 83 -4.80 -3.57 0.98
CA CYS A 83 -4.13 -2.48 1.70
C CYS A 83 -5.15 -1.63 2.48
N PHE A 84 -6.29 -1.32 1.88
CA PHE A 84 -7.35 -0.58 2.59
C PHE A 84 -7.96 -1.41 3.73
N LEU A 85 -8.17 -2.72 3.50
CA LEU A 85 -8.70 -3.61 4.54
C LEU A 85 -7.70 -3.87 5.67
N CYS A 86 -6.38 -3.92 5.39
CA CYS A 86 -5.38 -4.16 6.42
C CYS A 86 -5.31 -3.02 7.44
N SER A 87 -5.66 -1.79 7.05
CA SER A 87 -5.84 -0.67 7.98
C SER A 87 -6.83 -0.96 9.11
N LEU A 88 -7.88 -1.76 8.84
CA LEU A 88 -8.88 -2.11 9.86
C LEU A 88 -8.30 -3.02 10.96
N LEU A 89 -7.24 -3.78 10.65
CA LEU A 89 -6.56 -4.61 11.65
C LEU A 89 -5.89 -3.75 12.72
N PHE A 90 -5.56 -2.49 12.43
CA PHE A 90 -4.95 -1.54 13.37
C PHE A 90 -6.00 -0.80 14.24
N ILE A 91 -7.29 -0.92 13.93
CA ILE A 91 -8.40 -0.27 14.65
C ILE A 91 -9.10 -1.30 15.53
N GLY A 92 -9.37 -0.93 16.78
CA GLY A 92 -10.04 -1.77 17.77
C GLY A 92 -9.09 -2.37 18.81
N ARG A 93 -9.62 -3.30 19.61
CA ARG A 93 -8.90 -3.87 20.74
C ARG A 93 -7.82 -4.87 20.25
N PRO A 94 -6.53 -4.64 20.55
CA PRO A 94 -5.46 -5.54 20.12
C PRO A 94 -5.62 -6.89 20.83
N ASN A 95 -5.63 -7.97 20.04
CA ASN A 95 -5.53 -9.35 20.48
C ASN A 95 -4.22 -9.96 19.95
N THR A 96 -3.72 -11.05 20.54
CA THR A 96 -2.46 -11.68 20.14
C THR A 96 -2.41 -12.01 18.64
N ALA A 97 -3.54 -12.43 18.06
CA ALA A 97 -3.66 -12.70 16.63
C ALA A 97 -3.59 -11.43 15.76
N THR A 98 -4.29 -10.35 16.14
CA THR A 98 -4.24 -9.10 15.36
C THR A 98 -2.86 -8.46 15.46
N CYS A 99 -2.22 -8.59 16.61
CA CYS A 99 -0.87 -8.13 16.88
C CYS A 99 0.19 -8.72 15.96
N THR A 100 0.13 -10.04 15.74
CA THR A 100 1.05 -10.73 14.83
C THR A 100 0.69 -10.45 13.37
N LEU A 101 -0.61 -10.41 13.04
CA LEU A 101 -1.08 -10.21 11.67
C LEU A 101 -0.85 -8.79 11.14
N GLN A 102 -0.96 -7.76 11.98
CA GLN A 102 -0.81 -6.35 11.56
C GLN A 102 0.47 -6.08 10.74
N PRO A 103 1.69 -6.27 11.30
CA PRO A 103 2.93 -5.96 10.57
C PRO A 103 3.17 -6.90 9.38
N ILE A 104 2.72 -8.15 9.47
CA ILE A 104 2.89 -9.15 8.40
C ILE A 104 1.99 -8.80 7.22
N ALA A 105 0.70 -8.58 7.48
CA ALA A 105 -0.28 -8.22 6.45
C ALA A 105 0.11 -6.90 5.79
N PHE A 106 0.50 -5.91 6.58
CA PHE A 106 1.04 -4.65 6.06
C PHE A 106 2.23 -4.88 5.13
N GLY A 107 3.29 -5.55 5.60
CA GLY A 107 4.51 -5.76 4.82
C GLY A 107 4.28 -6.57 3.54
N LEU A 108 3.53 -7.67 3.62
CA LEU A 108 3.27 -8.54 2.48
C LEU A 108 2.40 -7.85 1.43
N VAL A 109 1.28 -7.24 1.83
CA VAL A 109 0.35 -6.63 0.87
C VAL A 109 0.98 -5.43 0.17
N PHE A 110 1.71 -4.58 0.91
CA PHE A 110 2.45 -3.46 0.32
C PHE A 110 3.60 -3.93 -0.59
N SER A 111 4.31 -4.99 -0.21
CA SER A 111 5.34 -5.58 -1.07
C SER A 111 4.75 -6.01 -2.42
N VAL A 112 3.63 -6.74 -2.41
CA VAL A 112 2.95 -7.14 -3.65
C VAL A 112 2.52 -5.91 -4.47
N ALA A 113 1.93 -4.89 -3.84
CA ALA A 113 1.49 -3.68 -4.52
C ALA A 113 2.65 -2.93 -5.21
N VAL A 114 3.74 -2.68 -4.47
CA VAL A 114 4.91 -1.96 -4.99
C VAL A 114 5.64 -2.78 -6.05
N SER A 115 5.83 -4.08 -5.84
CA SER A 115 6.41 -4.98 -6.85
C SER A 115 5.58 -5.05 -8.12
N THR A 116 4.25 -4.95 -8.02
CA THR A 116 3.38 -4.89 -9.18
C THR A 116 3.57 -3.58 -9.96
N ILE A 117 3.77 -2.45 -9.26
CA ILE A 117 4.11 -1.18 -9.90
C ILE A 117 5.49 -1.25 -10.57
N LEU A 118 6.46 -1.89 -9.93
CA LEU A 118 7.78 -2.14 -10.51
C LEU A 118 7.67 -2.98 -11.78
N ALA A 119 6.97 -4.12 -11.72
CA ALA A 119 6.71 -4.98 -12.87
C ALA A 119 6.02 -4.23 -14.01
N LYS A 120 5.03 -3.39 -13.68
CA LYS A 120 4.31 -2.56 -14.65
C LYS A 120 5.22 -1.53 -15.29
N THR A 121 6.04 -0.84 -14.51
CA THR A 121 6.98 0.16 -14.99
C THR A 121 8.06 -0.46 -15.89
N VAL A 122 8.61 -1.61 -15.49
CA VAL A 122 9.57 -2.38 -16.29
C VAL A 122 8.92 -2.84 -17.60
N THR A 123 7.69 -3.35 -17.56
CA THR A 123 6.94 -3.74 -18.76
C THR A 123 6.77 -2.57 -19.73
N VAL A 124 6.44 -1.37 -19.22
CA VAL A 124 6.36 -0.14 -20.03
C VAL A 124 7.72 0.16 -20.67
N ILE A 125 8.80 0.21 -19.89
CA ILE A 125 10.15 0.48 -20.42
C ILE A 125 10.54 -0.54 -21.51
N LEU A 126 10.28 -1.84 -21.28
CA LEU A 126 10.59 -2.88 -22.26
C LEU A 126 9.76 -2.70 -23.53
N ALA A 127 8.47 -2.38 -23.43
CA ALA A 127 7.61 -2.16 -24.60
C ALA A 127 8.17 -1.03 -25.50
N PHE A 128 8.64 0.06 -24.91
CA PHE A 128 9.29 1.17 -25.62
C PHE A 128 10.67 0.83 -26.18
N LYS A 129 11.46 0.01 -25.48
CA LYS A 129 12.80 -0.36 -25.93
C LYS A 129 12.77 -1.44 -27.02
N VAL A 130 11.69 -2.22 -27.13
CA VAL A 130 11.49 -3.20 -28.21
C VAL A 130 11.30 -2.55 -29.58
N THR A 131 10.85 -1.29 -29.64
CA THR A 131 10.88 -0.50 -30.87
C THR A 131 12.29 -0.11 -31.33
N ALA A 132 13.33 -0.29 -30.49
CA ALA A 132 14.74 -0.25 -30.88
C ALA A 132 15.27 -1.68 -31.12
N PRO A 133 16.20 -1.90 -32.06
CA PRO A 133 16.49 -3.23 -32.63
C PRO A 133 17.34 -4.15 -31.72
N GLY A 134 16.80 -4.56 -30.55
CA GLY A 134 17.46 -5.47 -29.61
C GLY A 134 16.76 -6.83 -29.47
N ARG A 135 17.37 -7.92 -29.97
CA ARG A 135 16.81 -9.30 -29.96
C ARG A 135 16.49 -9.82 -28.54
N ARG A 136 17.37 -9.54 -27.55
CA ARG A 136 17.18 -9.95 -26.13
C ARG A 136 16.01 -9.26 -25.44
N MET A 137 15.82 -7.96 -25.67
CA MET A 137 14.76 -7.18 -25.00
C MET A 137 13.36 -7.65 -25.43
N ARG A 138 13.21 -8.00 -26.71
CA ARG A 138 11.98 -8.57 -27.25
C ARG A 138 11.68 -9.94 -26.66
N GLN A 139 12.70 -10.78 -26.47
CA GLN A 139 12.53 -12.10 -25.85
C GLN A 139 12.12 -12.00 -24.38
N LEU A 140 12.66 -11.02 -23.62
CA LEU A 140 12.29 -10.76 -22.22
C LEU A 140 10.84 -10.28 -22.06
N LEU A 141 10.35 -9.45 -22.98
CA LEU A 141 8.95 -9.01 -22.98
C LEU A 141 8.01 -10.19 -23.29
N VAL A 142 8.37 -11.00 -24.29
CA VAL A 142 7.59 -12.15 -24.74
C VAL A 142 7.61 -13.30 -23.73
N SER A 143 8.71 -13.48 -22.98
CA SER A 143 8.81 -14.51 -21.94
C SER A 143 8.03 -14.17 -20.67
N GLY A 144 7.46 -12.96 -20.55
CA GLY A 144 6.75 -12.54 -19.35
C GLY A 144 7.67 -12.32 -18.14
N ALA A 145 8.98 -12.11 -18.36
CA ALA A 145 9.97 -11.91 -17.30
C ALA A 145 9.57 -10.88 -16.21
N PRO A 146 8.94 -9.73 -16.53
CA PRO A 146 8.50 -8.78 -15.51
C PRO A 146 7.49 -9.34 -14.50
N ASN A 147 6.72 -10.37 -14.86
CA ASN A 147 5.76 -10.99 -13.94
C ASN A 147 6.46 -11.77 -12.81
N PHE A 148 7.72 -12.20 -13.00
CA PHE A 148 8.51 -12.87 -11.96
C PHE A 148 9.01 -11.90 -10.87
N ILE A 149 8.93 -10.59 -11.09
CA ILE A 149 9.31 -9.57 -10.09
C ILE A 149 8.39 -9.64 -8.87
N ILE A 150 7.09 -9.90 -9.06
CA ILE A 150 6.11 -9.96 -7.98
C ILE A 150 6.43 -11.11 -7.01
N PRO A 151 6.51 -12.38 -7.44
CA PRO A 151 6.79 -13.49 -6.52
C PRO A 151 8.19 -13.41 -5.91
N SER A 152 9.20 -12.90 -6.62
CA SER A 152 10.55 -12.80 -6.06
C SER A 152 10.64 -11.78 -4.93
N CYS A 153 10.10 -10.57 -5.11
CA CYS A 153 10.05 -9.57 -4.05
C CYS A 153 9.13 -10.00 -2.88
N SER A 154 8.00 -10.64 -3.20
CA SER A 154 7.08 -11.15 -2.16
C SER A 154 7.73 -12.25 -1.33
N LEU A 155 8.52 -13.13 -1.95
CA LEU A 155 9.25 -14.18 -1.25
C LEU A 155 10.30 -13.60 -0.31
N ILE A 156 11.02 -12.55 -0.71
CA ILE A 156 11.98 -11.84 0.17
C ILE A 156 11.25 -11.25 1.38
N GLN A 157 10.09 -10.62 1.18
CA GLN A 157 9.32 -10.09 2.31
C GLN A 157 8.79 -11.21 3.21
N LEU A 158 8.34 -12.32 2.62
CA LEU A 158 7.82 -13.46 3.34
C LEU A 158 8.89 -14.13 4.20
N THR A 159 10.12 -14.29 3.69
CA THR A 159 11.23 -14.84 4.47
C THR A 159 11.61 -13.93 5.63
N LEU A 160 11.65 -12.61 5.42
CA LEU A 160 11.90 -11.65 6.49
C LEU A 160 10.81 -11.72 7.58
N CYS A 161 9.53 -11.76 7.19
CA CYS A 161 8.42 -11.95 8.13
C CYS A 161 8.50 -13.31 8.86
N GLY A 162 8.90 -14.38 8.17
CA GLY A 162 9.08 -15.71 8.76
C GLY A 162 10.21 -15.75 9.80
N ILE A 163 11.36 -15.14 9.48
CA ILE A 163 12.50 -15.02 10.41
C ILE A 163 12.10 -14.18 11.62
N TRP A 164 11.35 -13.09 11.41
CA TRP A 164 10.86 -12.24 12.49
C TRP A 164 9.93 -13.03 13.43
N LEU A 165 8.96 -13.76 12.89
CA LEU A 165 8.07 -14.61 13.69
C LEU A 165 8.82 -15.73 14.44
N GLY A 166 9.84 -16.33 13.81
CA GLY A 166 10.60 -17.44 14.40
C GLY A 166 11.57 -17.02 15.50
N THR A 167 12.01 -15.76 15.51
CA THR A 167 12.98 -15.24 16.50
C THR A 167 12.29 -14.50 17.65
N PHE A 168 11.44 -13.53 17.32
CA PHE A 168 10.75 -12.67 18.29
C PHE A 168 9.35 -12.33 17.76
N PRO A 169 8.38 -13.26 17.90
CA PRO A 169 7.03 -13.02 17.41
C PRO A 169 6.43 -11.78 18.10
N PRO A 170 5.70 -10.91 17.38
CA PRO A 170 5.00 -9.79 17.98
C PRO A 170 4.05 -10.29 19.06
N PHE A 171 4.13 -9.68 20.24
CA PHE A 171 3.29 -10.05 21.38
C PHE A 171 2.58 -8.82 21.92
N VAL A 172 1.45 -9.05 22.59
CA VAL A 172 0.75 -7.98 23.29
C VAL A 172 1.58 -7.66 24.52
N ASP A 173 2.12 -6.45 24.58
CA ASP A 173 2.89 -5.99 25.74
C ASP A 173 2.19 -4.79 26.37
N SER A 174 2.26 -4.74 27.69
CA SER A 174 1.76 -3.61 28.46
C SER A 174 2.96 -2.78 28.86
N ASP A 175 3.16 -1.63 28.22
CA ASP A 175 4.29 -0.76 28.53
C ASP A 175 4.05 -0.08 29.89
N THR A 176 4.80 -0.49 30.91
CA THR A 176 4.61 -0.10 32.33
C THR A 176 5.34 1.19 32.71
N HIS A 177 6.05 1.82 31.76
CA HIS A 177 7.04 2.87 32.06
C HIS A 177 6.74 4.27 31.50
N SER A 178 5.64 4.48 30.76
CA SER A 178 5.33 5.78 30.14
C SER A 178 4.07 6.43 30.74
N GLU A 179 4.28 7.62 31.31
CA GLU A 179 3.30 8.58 31.85
C GLU A 179 2.52 8.17 33.11
N HIS A 180 2.37 9.11 34.05
CA HIS A 180 1.57 8.93 35.26
C HIS A 180 0.08 8.83 34.88
N GLY A 181 -0.49 7.62 34.90
CA GLY A 181 -1.95 7.40 34.83
C GLY A 181 -2.48 6.59 33.64
N HIS A 182 -1.65 6.18 32.67
CA HIS A 182 -2.11 5.40 31.50
C HIS A 182 -1.23 4.13 31.27
N ILE A 183 -1.84 2.97 30.96
CA ILE A 183 -1.12 1.79 30.40
C ILE A 183 -1.37 1.83 28.92
N ILE A 184 -0.32 1.96 28.14
CA ILE A 184 -0.45 1.78 26.71
C ILE A 184 -0.34 0.27 26.43
N ILE A 185 -1.47 -0.44 26.33
CA ILE A 185 -1.45 -1.79 25.73
C ILE A 185 -1.20 -1.57 24.25
N THR A 186 0.04 -1.77 23.85
CA THR A 186 0.49 -1.63 22.46
C THR A 186 0.84 -3.01 21.96
N CYS A 187 0.72 -3.20 20.65
CA CYS A 187 1.39 -4.35 20.08
C CYS A 187 2.90 -4.14 20.14
N ASN A 188 3.60 -4.87 21.02
CA ASN A 188 5.04 -4.86 20.97
C ASN A 188 5.47 -5.68 19.75
N LYS A 189 6.20 -5.01 18.87
CA LYS A 189 6.73 -5.58 17.63
C LYS A 189 7.79 -6.66 17.91
N GLY A 190 8.16 -6.88 19.18
CA GLY A 190 9.05 -7.95 19.66
C GLY A 190 10.51 -7.59 19.43
N SER A 191 10.91 -7.47 18.17
CA SER A 191 12.24 -7.05 17.76
C SER A 191 12.18 -5.76 16.95
N VAL A 192 12.74 -4.69 17.53
CA VAL A 192 12.90 -3.39 16.87
C VAL A 192 13.71 -3.55 15.58
N THR A 193 14.80 -4.34 15.63
CA THR A 193 15.65 -4.63 14.48
C THR A 193 14.88 -5.32 13.36
N ALA A 194 14.09 -6.35 13.66
CA ALA A 194 13.33 -7.08 12.64
C ALA A 194 12.24 -6.20 11.98
N PHE A 195 11.58 -5.35 12.76
CA PHE A 195 10.64 -4.37 12.24
C PHE A 195 11.31 -3.39 11.26
N TYR A 196 12.45 -2.81 11.64
CA TYR A 196 13.18 -1.90 10.75
C TYR A 196 13.77 -2.61 9.53
N CYS A 197 14.19 -3.88 9.66
CA CYS A 197 14.60 -4.68 8.50
C CYS A 197 13.44 -4.88 7.51
N GLY A 198 12.24 -5.20 8.01
CA GLY A 198 11.04 -5.37 7.18
C GLY A 198 10.53 -4.06 6.55
N LEU A 199 10.69 -2.92 7.24
CA LEU A 199 10.44 -1.60 6.67
C LEU A 199 11.51 -1.20 5.66
N GLY A 200 12.78 -1.54 5.92
CA GLY A 200 13.91 -1.25 5.05
C GLY A 200 13.82 -2.02 3.73
N SER A 201 13.40 -3.28 3.75
CA SER A 201 13.14 -4.05 2.52
C SER A 201 12.03 -3.41 1.69
N LEU A 202 10.92 -3.02 2.31
CA LEU A 202 9.83 -2.33 1.61
C LEU A 202 10.25 -0.95 1.09
N GLY A 203 11.03 -0.19 1.88
CA GLY A 203 11.57 1.12 1.50
C GLY A 203 12.55 1.03 0.34
N SER A 204 13.46 0.06 0.35
CA SER A 204 14.38 -0.17 -0.77
C SER A 204 13.65 -0.58 -2.04
N LEU A 205 12.61 -1.42 -1.94
CA LEU A 205 11.73 -1.77 -3.04
C LEU A 205 11.01 -0.53 -3.59
N ALA A 206 10.48 0.34 -2.72
CA ALA A 206 9.82 1.58 -3.11
C ALA A 206 10.78 2.56 -3.80
N LEU A 207 11.99 2.74 -3.27
CA LEU A 207 13.02 3.58 -3.88
C LEU A 207 13.47 3.04 -5.24
N GLY A 208 13.72 1.73 -5.35
CA GLY A 208 14.05 1.09 -6.63
C GLY A 208 12.92 1.29 -7.65
N THR A 209 11.68 1.12 -7.23
CA THR A 209 10.50 1.36 -8.07
C THR A 209 10.38 2.82 -8.50
N PHE A 210 10.63 3.77 -7.59
CA PHE A 210 10.66 5.19 -7.91
C PHE A 210 11.77 5.52 -8.92
N MET A 211 12.98 5.00 -8.75
CA MET A 211 14.10 5.22 -9.67
C MET A 211 13.79 4.71 -11.08
N VAL A 212 13.23 3.50 -11.19
CA VAL A 212 12.82 2.92 -12.48
C VAL A 212 11.67 3.74 -13.09
N ALA A 213 10.68 4.16 -12.29
CA ALA A 213 9.57 4.99 -12.75
C ALA A 213 10.04 6.38 -13.20
N PHE A 214 11.01 6.96 -12.51
CA PHE A 214 11.61 8.24 -12.89
C PHE A 214 12.34 8.12 -14.22
N LEU A 215 13.09 7.04 -14.44
CA LEU A 215 13.79 6.78 -15.70
C LEU A 215 12.80 6.60 -16.87
N ALA A 216 11.65 5.97 -16.62
CA ALA A 216 10.60 5.80 -17.62
C ALA A 216 10.06 7.14 -18.17
N ARG A 217 10.13 8.24 -17.40
CA ARG A 217 9.69 9.58 -17.87
C ARG A 217 10.52 10.14 -19.03
N LYS A 218 11.76 9.68 -19.21
CA LYS A 218 12.65 10.14 -20.29
C LYS A 218 12.31 9.53 -21.65
N LEU A 219 11.36 8.59 -21.72
CA LEU A 219 10.98 7.93 -22.97
C LEU A 219 10.01 8.82 -23.77
N PRO A 220 10.27 9.07 -25.07
CA PRO A 220 9.41 9.90 -25.91
C PRO A 220 8.13 9.16 -26.29
N ASP A 221 7.01 9.82 -26.03
CA ASP A 221 5.75 9.76 -26.79
C ASP A 221 4.91 8.46 -26.83
N THR A 222 4.73 7.79 -25.68
CA THR A 222 3.53 6.95 -25.47
C THR A 222 2.93 7.17 -24.07
N PHE A 223 2.09 8.20 -23.97
CA PHE A 223 1.12 8.51 -22.92
C PHE A 223 1.61 8.96 -21.53
N ASN A 224 0.82 9.88 -20.95
CA ASN A 224 0.85 10.33 -19.55
C ASN A 224 0.94 9.19 -18.50
N GLU A 225 0.79 7.92 -18.90
CA GLU A 225 0.90 6.75 -18.03
C GLU A 225 2.24 6.68 -17.28
N ALA A 226 3.38 6.86 -17.96
CA ALA A 226 4.68 6.86 -17.27
C ALA A 226 4.77 8.01 -16.23
N LYS A 227 4.19 9.18 -16.54
CA LYS A 227 4.13 10.32 -15.61
C LYS A 227 3.26 10.00 -14.40
N PHE A 228 2.10 9.38 -14.60
CA PHE A 228 1.20 8.96 -13.52
C PHE A 228 1.84 7.91 -12.62
N LEU A 229 2.60 6.96 -13.18
CA LEU A 229 3.37 5.96 -12.40
C LEU A 229 4.48 6.61 -11.57
N THR A 230 5.21 7.58 -12.12
CA THR A 230 6.23 8.29 -11.32
C THR A 230 5.59 9.14 -10.23
N PHE A 231 4.52 9.87 -10.56
CA PHE A 231 3.82 10.72 -9.61
C PHE A 231 3.22 9.89 -8.47
N SER A 232 2.64 8.73 -8.78
CA SER A 232 2.12 7.81 -7.76
C SER A 232 3.22 7.31 -6.83
N MET A 233 4.38 6.93 -7.38
CA MET A 233 5.53 6.49 -6.56
C MET A 233 6.16 7.63 -5.76
N LEU A 234 6.15 8.87 -6.27
CA LEU A 234 6.61 10.05 -5.54
C LEU A 234 5.71 10.31 -4.32
N VAL A 235 4.39 10.31 -4.51
CA VAL A 235 3.41 10.45 -3.43
C VAL A 235 3.60 9.35 -2.40
N PHE A 236 3.71 8.10 -2.85
CA PHE A 236 3.97 6.95 -1.97
C PHE A 236 5.23 7.14 -1.12
N CYS A 237 6.38 7.44 -1.75
CA CYS A 237 7.64 7.63 -1.04
C CYS A 237 7.57 8.84 -0.07
N SER A 238 6.90 9.93 -0.44
CA SER A 238 6.76 11.11 0.42
C SER A 238 5.99 10.80 1.72
N VAL A 239 4.89 10.06 1.62
CA VAL A 239 4.07 9.65 2.78
C VAL A 239 4.90 8.79 3.74
N TRP A 240 5.66 7.83 3.22
CA TRP A 240 6.49 6.95 4.06
C TRP A 240 7.73 7.66 4.62
N LEU A 241 8.31 8.62 3.88
CA LEU A 241 9.41 9.42 4.38
C LEU A 241 8.97 10.33 5.54
N THR A 242 7.75 10.89 5.48
CA THR A 242 7.16 11.67 6.58
C THR A 242 6.71 10.79 7.75
N PHE A 243 6.30 9.55 7.48
CA PHE A 243 5.92 8.60 8.54
C PHE A 243 7.08 8.28 9.50
N LEU A 244 8.29 8.06 8.99
CA LEU A 244 9.46 7.67 9.79
C LEU A 244 9.76 8.61 10.97
N PRO A 245 9.91 9.94 10.80
CA PRO A 245 10.17 10.85 11.91
C PRO A 245 8.96 10.95 12.85
N VAL A 246 7.73 10.94 12.34
CA VAL A 246 6.52 11.04 13.16
C VAL A 246 6.35 9.80 14.04
N HIS A 247 6.65 8.62 13.50
CA HIS A 247 6.64 7.34 14.23
C HIS A 247 7.63 7.33 15.40
N HIS A 248 8.80 7.95 15.23
CA HIS A 248 9.79 8.05 16.30
C HIS A 248 9.43 9.13 17.35
N SER A 249 8.75 10.20 16.93
CA SER A 249 8.37 11.31 17.82
C SER A 249 7.06 11.12 18.56
N THR A 250 6.17 10.24 18.09
CA THR A 250 4.85 10.02 18.67
C THR A 250 4.73 8.63 19.28
N LYS A 251 3.92 8.49 20.33
CA LYS A 251 3.68 7.23 21.03
C LYS A 251 2.18 6.96 21.19
N GLY A 252 1.83 5.69 21.43
CA GLY A 252 0.46 5.27 21.73
C GLY A 252 -0.51 5.42 20.56
N LYS A 253 -1.74 5.87 20.85
CA LYS A 253 -2.85 5.93 19.90
C LYS A 253 -2.59 6.82 18.66
N VAL A 254 -1.87 7.92 18.84
CA VAL A 254 -1.57 8.87 17.74
C VAL A 254 -0.62 8.24 16.73
N MET A 255 0.39 7.52 17.20
CA MET A 255 1.34 6.79 16.35
C MET A 255 0.63 5.76 15.45
N VAL A 256 -0.30 4.98 16.01
CA VAL A 256 -1.11 4.01 15.25
C VAL A 256 -2.03 4.72 14.25
N ALA A 257 -2.66 5.83 14.64
CA ALA A 257 -3.50 6.62 13.74
C ALA A 257 -2.71 7.17 12.54
N VAL A 258 -1.47 7.63 12.76
CA VAL A 258 -0.59 8.08 11.68
C VAL A 258 -0.15 6.91 10.78
N GLU A 259 0.10 5.72 11.33
CA GLU A 259 0.39 4.51 10.54
C GLU A 259 -0.78 4.16 9.60
N VAL A 260 -2.01 4.15 10.14
CA VAL A 260 -3.23 3.94 9.37
C VAL A 260 -3.43 5.02 8.31
N PHE A 261 -3.26 6.29 8.67
CA PHE A 261 -3.38 7.41 7.74
C PHE A 261 -2.37 7.28 6.58
N SER A 262 -1.11 6.92 6.88
CA SER A 262 -0.09 6.71 5.86
C SER A 262 -0.42 5.54 4.92
N ILE A 263 -0.96 4.44 5.45
CA ILE A 263 -1.43 3.30 4.64
C ILE A 263 -2.55 3.74 3.69
N LEU A 264 -3.56 4.46 4.20
CA LEU A 264 -4.68 4.94 3.42
C LEU A 264 -4.25 5.95 2.37
N ALA A 265 -3.47 6.97 2.74
CA ALA A 265 -3.02 8.03 1.86
C ALA A 265 -2.12 7.50 0.74
N SER A 266 -1.17 6.62 1.05
CA SER A 266 -0.29 6.01 0.04
C SER A 266 -1.07 5.12 -0.93
N SER A 267 -1.98 4.29 -0.43
CA SER A 267 -2.84 3.42 -1.25
C SER A 267 -3.82 4.22 -2.12
N ALA A 268 -4.43 5.28 -1.58
CA ALA A 268 -5.31 6.18 -2.31
C ALA A 268 -4.54 6.96 -3.39
N GLY A 269 -3.31 7.38 -3.10
CA GLY A 269 -2.42 7.99 -4.08
C GLY A 269 -2.13 7.06 -5.26
N LEU A 270 -1.81 5.79 -4.99
CA LEU A 270 -1.62 4.78 -6.03
C LEU A 270 -2.89 4.55 -6.86
N LEU A 271 -4.05 4.39 -6.19
CA LEU A 271 -5.34 4.19 -6.84
C LEU A 271 -5.69 5.37 -7.75
N GLY A 272 -5.68 6.59 -7.20
CA GLY A 272 -6.08 7.81 -7.89
C GLY A 272 -5.18 8.13 -9.08
N CYS A 273 -3.86 8.09 -8.88
CA CYS A 273 -2.92 8.45 -9.94
C CYS A 273 -2.93 7.45 -11.11
N ILE A 274 -3.01 6.14 -10.81
CA ILE A 274 -2.87 5.09 -11.84
C ILE A 274 -4.21 4.80 -12.53
N PHE A 275 -5.32 4.80 -11.78
CA PHE A 275 -6.61 4.30 -12.28
C PHE A 275 -7.64 5.40 -12.55
N ALA A 276 -7.60 6.56 -11.88
CA ALA A 276 -8.59 7.62 -12.15
C ALA A 276 -8.55 8.10 -13.63
N PRO A 277 -7.38 8.34 -14.26
CA PRO A 277 -7.34 8.72 -15.68
C PRO A 277 -7.90 7.63 -16.58
N LYS A 278 -7.73 6.35 -16.22
CA LYS A 278 -8.20 5.20 -17.00
C LYS A 278 -9.71 5.01 -16.88
N CYS A 279 -10.24 5.13 -15.66
CA CYS A 279 -11.67 5.09 -15.40
C CYS A 279 -12.39 6.24 -16.10
N TYR A 280 -11.81 7.45 -16.07
CA TYR A 280 -12.33 8.61 -16.79
C TYR A 280 -12.51 8.32 -18.29
N VAL A 281 -11.48 7.77 -18.95
CA VAL A 281 -11.55 7.44 -20.38
C VAL A 281 -12.55 6.31 -20.67
N ILE A 282 -12.61 5.28 -19.83
CA ILE A 282 -13.53 4.14 -20.01
C ILE A 282 -15.00 4.59 -19.86
N LEU A 283 -15.31 5.40 -18.85
CA LEU A 283 -16.67 5.79 -18.50
C LEU A 283 -17.21 6.97 -19.33
N LEU A 284 -16.37 7.99 -19.58
CA LEU A 284 -16.82 9.23 -20.24
C LEU A 284 -16.54 9.25 -21.76
N LYS A 285 -15.69 8.35 -22.27
CA LYS A 285 -15.36 8.26 -23.70
C LYS A 285 -15.82 6.97 -24.42
N PRO A 286 -17.03 6.42 -24.18
CA PRO A 286 -17.51 5.28 -24.96
C PRO A 286 -17.74 5.62 -26.45
N HIS A 287 -17.94 6.89 -26.82
CA HIS A 287 -18.35 7.28 -28.18
C HIS A 287 -17.20 7.48 -29.20
N SER A 288 -15.93 7.55 -28.78
CA SER A 288 -14.81 7.81 -29.72
C SER A 288 -14.03 6.56 -30.16
N CYS A 289 -14.32 5.40 -29.59
CA CYS A 289 -13.56 4.15 -29.81
C CYS A 289 -14.39 3.01 -30.42
N SER A 290 -15.52 3.29 -31.08
CA SER A 290 -16.04 2.40 -32.14
C SER A 290 -15.41 2.73 -33.52
N LEU A 291 -14.77 3.89 -33.68
CA LEU A 291 -14.31 4.39 -34.98
C LEU A 291 -12.78 4.30 -35.23
N ARG A 292 -12.00 3.78 -34.28
CA ARG A 292 -10.53 3.60 -34.41
C ARG A 292 -10.05 2.14 -34.41
N GLY A 293 -10.95 1.18 -34.20
CA GLY A 293 -10.64 -0.25 -34.23
C GLY A 293 -10.78 -0.93 -35.60
N PHE A 294 -11.19 -0.20 -36.64
CA PHE A 294 -11.45 -0.73 -37.98
C PHE A 294 -10.81 0.11 -39.09
N ARG A 295 -9.65 0.73 -38.84
CA ARG A 295 -8.98 1.52 -39.89
C ARG A 295 -7.46 1.44 -39.84
N ASP A 296 -6.98 0.32 -40.34
CA ASP A 296 -6.12 0.35 -41.52
C ASP A 296 -6.38 -0.95 -42.29
N LYS A 297 -6.90 -0.95 -43.51
CA LYS A 297 -6.45 -0.20 -44.69
C LYS A 297 -7.65 0.06 -45.64
N THR A 298 -7.54 1.06 -46.51
CA THR A 298 -8.24 1.22 -47.83
C THR A 298 -9.45 2.15 -48.01
N LEU A 299 -9.86 3.04 -47.09
CA LEU A 299 -10.93 4.02 -47.43
C LEU A 299 -10.79 5.40 -46.78
N CYS A 300 -9.63 6.03 -46.97
CA CYS A 300 -9.44 7.46 -46.73
C CYS A 300 -9.23 8.21 -48.05
N ARG A 301 -9.95 7.79 -49.11
CA ARG A 301 -10.02 8.51 -50.39
C ARG A 301 -11.48 8.79 -50.73
N SER A 302 -11.74 10.08 -50.97
CA SER A 302 -12.95 10.66 -51.55
C SER A 302 -14.19 10.76 -50.64
N HIS A 303 -14.43 11.94 -50.08
CA HIS A 303 -15.48 12.81 -50.66
C HIS A 303 -15.40 14.22 -50.05
N LYS A 304 -15.20 15.19 -50.94
CA LYS A 304 -15.49 16.61 -50.74
C LYS A 304 -17.01 16.77 -50.98
N PRO A 305 -17.77 17.53 -50.18
CA PRO A 305 -19.04 18.07 -50.64
C PRO A 305 -18.81 19.47 -51.22
N SER A 306 -19.46 19.66 -52.36
CA SER A 306 -19.65 20.89 -53.12
C SER A 306 -20.27 22.02 -52.30
#